data_AF-A0A955HY39-F1
#
_entry.id   AF-A0A955HY39-F1
#
_cell.length_a   1.000
_cell.length_b   1.000
_cell.length_c   1.000
_cell.angle_alpha   90.00
_cell.angle_beta   90.00
_cell.angle_gamma   90.00
#
_symmetry.space_group_name_H-M   'P 1'
#
loop_
_entity.id
_entity.type
_entity.pdbx_description
1 polymer ?
#
loop_
_entity_poly.entity_id
_entity_poly.type
_entity_poly.pdbx_seq_one_letter_code
_entity_poly.pdbx_strand_id
1 'polypeptide(L)'
;QSFIRGNQGTCFHMRPMVRKGDKVRKGDSLADGASVDDGELALGQNLLVAYMSWQGYNYEDAVIISDRVARKGLFDSIHIESYVTDVRDTKLGPETVTRDIPNVGEAKLKDLDSDGIVSIGATVHEGDILVGKITPKGETELTPEERLLQAIFGDTAKDVKDSSLRLPGGAGGKVVDVHIFDRSEGDELPTGVIKQIKVFVAQTRKVQVGDKFAGRHGNKGVVSRIVPSEDMPFLADGTPVDIILNPLGVTSRMNIGQVLETHLGWAAEKLGIKIATPALDGVGTDQITEFLKAADLPESGKIQLFDGRTGEPFSHETTVGMVYMIKLLHLVEDKIHARSVGPYSLVTQQPLGGKAQHGGQRFGEMEVWALEAYGAAHTLQEMLTIKSDDVIGRSKAYESIVKGDPIRRPSIPESFNVLVKELQALGLKVDLLKFKDEVEPEERVTIEEGEVEPVELANRIEAEENEEGATVPDEDKISEMTDEQDQALGEPDDEVKKGIEEGEMVEATGETQKEEMEDAVSEESLENA
;
A
#
# COMPACT_ATOMS: atom_id res chain seq x y z
N GLN A 1 14.19 -7.55 19.91
CA GLN A 1 13.99 -6.56 18.82
C GLN A 1 12.52 -6.20 18.76
N SER A 2 12.18 -4.91 18.77
CA SER A 2 10.80 -4.44 18.90
C SER A 2 10.44 -3.49 17.76
N PHE A 3 9.28 -3.72 17.12
CA PHE A 3 8.70 -2.84 16.10
C PHE A 3 9.62 -2.45 14.94
N ILE A 4 10.35 -3.42 14.39
CA ILE A 4 11.24 -3.21 13.24
C ILE A 4 10.45 -3.29 11.94
N ARG A 5 10.72 -2.38 11.00
CA ARG A 5 10.15 -2.42 9.65
C ARG A 5 10.76 -3.56 8.82
N GLY A 6 9.92 -4.43 8.28
CA GLY A 6 10.28 -5.41 7.25
C GLY A 6 10.32 -4.80 5.85
N ASN A 7 10.88 -5.52 4.88
CA ASN A 7 11.06 -5.02 3.51
C ASN A 7 9.72 -4.64 2.83
N GLN A 8 8.66 -5.40 3.10
CA GLN A 8 7.32 -5.16 2.59
C GLN A 8 6.49 -4.19 3.47
N GLY A 9 7.14 -3.45 4.37
CA GLY A 9 6.46 -2.52 5.29
C GLY A 9 5.71 -3.19 6.43
N THR A 10 5.84 -4.51 6.63
CA THR A 10 5.25 -5.22 7.78
C THR A 10 6.05 -4.97 9.05
N CYS A 11 5.41 -5.13 10.21
CA CYS A 11 6.07 -4.99 11.51
C CYS A 11 6.66 -6.33 11.99
N PHE A 12 7.95 -6.34 12.31
CA PHE A 12 8.64 -7.42 13.00
C PHE A 12 8.81 -7.07 14.49
N HIS A 13 8.20 -7.86 15.36
CA HIS A 13 8.25 -7.64 16.81
C HIS A 13 8.37 -8.99 17.52
N MET A 14 9.32 -9.08 18.45
CA MET A 14 9.52 -10.28 19.28
C MET A 14 8.83 -10.13 20.63
N ARG A 15 8.09 -11.16 21.05
CA ARG A 15 7.38 -11.22 22.33
C ARG A 15 8.01 -12.27 23.24
N PRO A 16 8.44 -11.91 24.47
CA PRO A 16 8.96 -12.91 25.40
C PRO A 16 7.85 -13.89 25.81
N MET A 17 8.17 -15.19 25.82
CA MET A 17 7.25 -16.24 26.28
C MET A 17 7.49 -16.67 27.72
N VAL A 18 8.75 -16.59 28.16
CA VAL A 18 9.16 -16.98 29.51
C VAL A 18 9.01 -15.84 30.50
N ARG A 19 8.78 -16.19 31.75
CA ARG A 19 8.79 -15.28 32.90
C ARG A 19 10.05 -15.50 33.74
N LYS A 20 10.40 -14.49 34.51
CA LYS A 20 11.51 -14.56 35.48
C LYS A 20 11.27 -15.71 36.45
N GLY A 21 12.25 -16.60 36.60
CA GLY A 21 12.17 -17.79 37.44
C GLY A 21 11.61 -19.04 36.74
N ASP A 22 11.22 -18.96 35.47
CA ASP A 22 10.87 -20.17 34.70
C ASP A 22 12.13 -21.01 34.48
N LYS A 23 11.96 -22.34 34.57
CA LYS A 23 13.03 -23.32 34.31
C LYS A 23 13.00 -23.70 32.85
N VAL A 24 14.05 -23.35 32.11
CA VAL A 24 14.16 -23.59 30.67
C VAL A 24 15.21 -24.67 30.39
N ARG A 25 15.00 -25.41 29.31
CA ARG A 25 15.93 -26.41 28.78
C ARG A 25 16.63 -25.85 27.54
N LYS A 26 17.79 -26.44 27.22
CA LYS A 26 18.52 -26.12 26.00
C LYS A 26 17.64 -26.48 24.78
N GLY A 27 17.27 -25.48 24.00
CA GLY A 27 16.41 -25.62 22.82
C GLY A 27 14.99 -25.08 23.01
N ASP A 28 14.61 -24.70 24.23
CA ASP A 28 13.30 -24.07 24.46
C ASP A 28 13.27 -22.67 23.84
N SER A 29 12.14 -22.33 23.21
CA SER A 29 11.93 -20.99 22.68
C SER A 29 11.71 -20.00 23.82
N LEU A 30 12.49 -18.92 23.83
CA LEU A 30 12.39 -17.87 24.87
C LEU A 30 11.47 -16.73 24.46
N ALA A 31 11.25 -16.55 23.17
CA ALA A 31 10.45 -15.49 22.59
C ALA A 31 9.88 -15.90 21.23
N ASP A 32 8.66 -15.49 20.97
CA ASP A 32 8.02 -15.63 19.67
C ASP A 32 8.36 -14.44 18.77
N GLY A 33 8.62 -14.74 17.50
CA GLY A 33 8.81 -13.75 16.46
C GLY A 33 7.49 -13.22 15.88
N ALA A 34 7.59 -12.49 14.78
CA ALA A 34 6.41 -12.07 14.03
C ALA A 34 5.69 -13.28 13.43
N SER A 35 4.36 -13.35 13.60
CA SER A 35 3.51 -14.44 13.11
C SER A 35 3.89 -15.83 13.64
N VAL A 36 4.36 -15.89 14.89
CA VAL A 36 4.59 -17.13 15.65
C VAL A 36 3.76 -17.08 16.93
N ASP A 37 3.18 -18.21 17.31
CA ASP A 37 2.43 -18.40 18.56
C ASP A 37 2.85 -19.74 19.20
N ASP A 38 3.48 -19.67 20.37
CA ASP A 38 4.01 -20.82 21.12
C ASP A 38 4.98 -21.69 20.28
N GLY A 39 5.87 -21.02 19.54
CA GLY A 39 6.81 -21.67 18.62
C GLY A 39 6.19 -22.25 17.33
N GLU A 40 4.88 -22.11 17.10
CA GLU A 40 4.19 -22.54 15.89
C GLU A 40 3.90 -21.37 14.93
N LEU A 41 3.93 -21.63 13.62
CA LEU A 41 3.66 -20.61 12.61
C LEU A 41 2.18 -20.18 12.62
N ALA A 42 1.91 -18.91 12.90
CA ALA A 42 0.59 -18.31 13.05
C ALA A 42 0.37 -17.10 12.12
N LEU A 43 0.22 -17.37 10.82
CA LEU A 43 -0.07 -16.38 9.76
C LEU A 43 -1.51 -15.81 9.75
N GLY A 44 -2.44 -16.41 10.48
CA GLY A 44 -3.87 -16.19 10.34
C GLY A 44 -4.64 -16.56 11.61
N GLN A 45 -5.95 -16.77 11.48
CA GLN A 45 -6.82 -17.06 12.61
C GLN A 45 -7.81 -18.16 12.27
N ASN A 46 -8.20 -18.94 13.28
CA ASN A 46 -9.29 -19.91 13.18
C ASN A 46 -10.63 -19.17 13.30
N LEU A 47 -11.53 -19.35 12.33
CA LEU A 47 -12.83 -18.70 12.28
C LEU A 47 -13.96 -19.71 12.11
N LEU A 48 -15.12 -19.42 12.72
CA LEU A 48 -16.33 -20.20 12.51
C LEU A 48 -16.94 -19.84 11.15
N VAL A 49 -16.91 -20.79 10.22
CA VAL A 49 -17.32 -20.61 8.82
C VAL A 49 -18.65 -21.27 8.55
N ALA A 50 -19.52 -20.62 7.79
CA ALA A 50 -20.69 -21.25 7.17
C ALA A 50 -20.57 -21.27 5.64
N TYR A 51 -20.81 -22.44 5.04
CA TYR A 51 -20.86 -22.61 3.58
C TYR A 51 -22.28 -22.46 3.06
N MET A 52 -22.72 -21.23 2.80
CA MET A 52 -24.05 -20.92 2.29
C MET A 52 -24.05 -19.65 1.43
N SER A 53 -24.99 -19.53 0.49
CA SER A 53 -25.21 -18.28 -0.23
C SER A 53 -26.03 -17.31 0.62
N TRP A 54 -25.60 -16.04 0.70
CA TRP A 54 -26.26 -15.05 1.55
C TRP A 54 -26.45 -13.71 0.83
N GLN A 55 -27.69 -13.43 0.42
CA GLN A 55 -28.15 -12.19 -0.22
C GLN A 55 -27.32 -11.71 -1.42
N GLY A 56 -26.55 -12.60 -2.07
CA GLY A 56 -25.65 -12.27 -3.17
C GLY A 56 -24.36 -11.54 -2.75
N TYR A 57 -24.14 -11.26 -1.47
CA TYR A 57 -22.91 -10.59 -1.03
C TYR A 57 -21.68 -11.49 -1.14
N ASN A 58 -21.86 -12.81 -1.14
CA ASN A 58 -20.81 -13.77 -1.43
C ASN A 58 -20.90 -14.34 -2.86
N TYR A 59 -21.32 -13.52 -3.82
CA TYR A 59 -21.31 -13.90 -5.24
C TYR A 59 -19.87 -14.17 -5.74
N GLU A 60 -19.71 -15.20 -6.57
CA GLU A 60 -18.41 -15.74 -6.99
C GLU A 60 -17.49 -16.02 -5.79
N ASP A 61 -16.39 -15.27 -5.68
CA ASP A 61 -15.36 -15.40 -4.66
C ASP A 61 -15.46 -14.33 -3.56
N ALA A 62 -16.54 -13.56 -3.52
CA ALA A 62 -16.75 -12.59 -2.47
C ALA A 62 -16.97 -13.27 -1.11
N VAL A 63 -16.46 -12.63 -0.05
CA VAL A 63 -16.50 -13.15 1.31
C VAL A 63 -17.23 -12.17 2.22
N ILE A 64 -18.09 -12.68 3.08
CA ILE A 64 -18.80 -11.89 4.09
C ILE A 64 -18.14 -12.15 5.44
N ILE A 65 -17.80 -11.09 6.16
CA ILE A 65 -17.16 -11.18 7.49
C ILE A 65 -18.10 -10.57 8.54
N SER A 66 -18.16 -11.18 9.72
CA SER A 66 -18.83 -10.61 10.88
C SER A 66 -18.07 -9.41 11.41
N ASP A 67 -18.79 -8.35 11.80
CA ASP A 67 -18.20 -7.22 12.50
C ASP A 67 -17.51 -7.61 13.82
N ARG A 68 -17.87 -8.76 14.42
CA ARG A 68 -17.21 -9.33 15.60
C ARG A 68 -15.73 -9.56 15.34
N VAL A 69 -15.38 -10.07 14.16
CA VAL A 69 -14.01 -10.33 13.74
C VAL A 69 -13.22 -9.03 13.65
N ALA A 70 -13.83 -7.99 13.06
CA ALA A 70 -13.22 -6.67 12.93
C ALA A 70 -13.11 -5.93 14.28
N ARG A 71 -14.14 -5.99 15.14
CA ARG A 71 -14.15 -5.35 16.46
C ARG A 71 -13.13 -5.97 17.42
N LYS A 72 -12.97 -7.29 17.38
CA LYS A 72 -11.95 -8.01 18.18
C LYS A 72 -10.53 -7.81 17.65
N GLY A 73 -10.34 -7.22 16.48
CA GLY A 73 -9.04 -7.00 15.88
C GLY A 73 -8.29 -8.28 15.51
N LEU A 74 -9.01 -9.37 15.18
CA LEU A 74 -8.40 -10.69 14.93
C LEU A 74 -7.41 -10.68 13.75
N PHE A 75 -7.62 -9.77 12.78
CA PHE A 75 -6.74 -9.59 11.62
C PHE A 75 -6.24 -8.15 11.48
N ASP A 76 -6.10 -7.45 12.60
CA ASP A 76 -5.44 -6.15 12.61
C ASP A 76 -3.92 -6.36 12.41
N SER A 77 -3.34 -5.61 11.49
CA SER A 77 -1.90 -5.67 11.18
C SER A 77 -1.26 -4.30 11.36
N ILE A 78 0.01 -4.27 11.77
CA ILE A 78 0.80 -3.04 11.87
C ILE A 78 1.71 -2.94 10.64
N HIS A 79 1.61 -1.82 9.96
CA HIS A 79 2.44 -1.48 8.82
C HIS A 79 3.29 -0.26 9.14
N ILE A 80 4.57 -0.30 8.80
CA ILE A 80 5.52 0.78 9.06
C ILE A 80 6.08 1.21 7.70
N GLU A 81 5.74 2.42 7.29
CA GLU A 81 6.27 3.03 6.08
C GLU A 81 7.37 4.03 6.41
N SER A 82 8.36 4.11 5.53
CA SER A 82 9.48 5.04 5.67
C SER A 82 9.40 6.10 4.57
N TYR A 83 9.37 7.36 4.98
CA TYR A 83 9.39 8.50 4.07
C TYR A 83 10.75 9.18 4.17
N VAL A 84 11.41 9.37 3.04
CA VAL A 84 12.78 9.88 2.98
C VAL A 84 12.77 11.23 2.27
N THR A 85 13.53 12.18 2.79
CA THR A 85 13.85 13.44 2.10
C THR A 85 15.35 13.71 2.15
N ASP A 86 15.89 14.10 1.01
CA ASP A 86 17.28 14.51 0.87
C ASP A 86 17.36 16.03 0.95
N VAL A 87 18.36 16.51 1.68
CA VAL A 87 18.76 17.92 1.75
C VAL A 87 20.00 18.08 0.88
N ARG A 88 19.87 18.82 -0.22
CA ARG A 88 20.93 18.92 -1.23
C ARG A 88 21.63 20.27 -1.19
N ASP A 89 22.90 20.26 -1.58
CA ASP A 89 23.60 21.48 -1.94
C ASP A 89 23.29 21.81 -3.40
N THR A 90 22.63 22.94 -3.65
CA THR A 90 22.27 23.36 -5.02
C THR A 90 23.17 24.50 -5.47
N LYS A 91 23.26 24.73 -6.78
CA LYS A 91 24.04 25.86 -7.35
C LYS A 91 23.57 27.22 -6.84
N LEU A 92 22.31 27.35 -6.42
CA LEU A 92 21.70 28.57 -5.91
C LEU A 92 21.86 28.74 -4.38
N GLY A 93 22.39 27.72 -3.71
CA GLY A 93 22.58 27.65 -2.26
C GLY A 93 22.10 26.33 -1.68
N PRO A 94 22.48 26.03 -0.43
CA PRO A 94 22.08 24.78 0.23
C PRO A 94 20.59 24.80 0.58
N GLU A 95 19.92 23.67 0.38
CA GLU A 95 18.60 23.45 0.96
C GLU A 95 18.71 23.42 2.49
N THR A 96 17.71 23.98 3.17
CA THR A 96 17.71 24.06 4.64
C THR A 96 16.45 23.41 5.20
N VAL A 97 16.62 22.63 6.25
CA VAL A 97 15.50 22.08 7.04
C VAL A 97 15.12 23.10 8.10
N THR A 98 13.86 23.50 8.14
CA THR A 98 13.38 24.53 9.07
C THR A 98 11.88 24.43 9.29
N ARG A 99 11.44 24.91 10.46
CA ARG A 99 10.03 25.12 10.77
C ARG A 99 9.44 26.38 10.12
N ASP A 100 10.27 27.35 9.71
CA ASP A 100 9.81 28.60 9.06
C ASP A 100 9.57 28.39 7.56
N ILE A 101 8.41 27.82 7.23
CA ILE A 101 8.01 27.48 5.86
C ILE A 101 7.12 28.58 5.30
N PRO A 102 7.44 29.16 4.12
CA PRO A 102 6.63 30.23 3.52
C PRO A 102 5.22 29.75 3.17
N ASN A 103 4.22 30.62 3.38
CA ASN A 103 2.81 30.38 3.03
C ASN A 103 2.14 29.19 3.75
N VAL A 104 2.70 28.72 4.86
CA VAL A 104 2.12 27.65 5.70
C VAL A 104 1.62 28.23 7.02
N GLY A 105 0.36 27.97 7.37
CA GLY A 105 -0.22 28.42 8.63
C GLY A 105 0.25 27.61 9.86
N GLU A 106 0.27 28.23 11.03
CA GLU A 106 0.76 27.63 12.30
C GLU A 106 0.11 26.29 12.65
N ALA A 107 -1.16 26.09 12.30
CA ALA A 107 -1.87 24.84 12.55
C ALA A 107 -1.20 23.62 11.89
N LYS A 108 -0.53 23.80 10.74
CA LYS A 108 0.22 22.74 10.04
C LYS A 108 1.65 22.57 10.56
N LEU A 109 2.13 23.48 11.40
CA LEU A 109 3.47 23.48 11.99
C LEU A 109 3.46 23.01 13.45
N LYS A 110 2.29 22.62 13.98
CA LYS A 110 2.10 22.27 15.40
C LYS A 110 2.88 21.01 15.82
N ASP A 111 3.03 20.07 14.91
CA ASP A 111 3.66 18.76 15.17
C ASP A 111 5.16 18.76 14.81
N LEU A 112 5.68 19.86 14.27
CA LEU A 112 7.10 20.05 13.95
C LEU A 112 7.87 20.59 15.16
N ASP A 113 9.06 20.05 15.37
CA ASP A 113 10.02 20.53 16.36
C ASP A 113 10.69 21.85 15.94
N SER A 114 11.69 22.30 16.71
CA SER A 114 12.44 23.52 16.41
C SER A 114 13.22 23.46 15.11
N ASP A 115 13.64 22.26 14.69
CA ASP A 115 14.46 22.05 13.50
C ASP A 115 13.59 21.89 12.25
N GLY A 116 12.27 21.72 12.42
CA GLY A 116 11.31 21.54 11.34
C GLY A 116 11.03 20.08 11.02
N ILE A 117 11.34 19.16 11.92
CA ILE A 117 11.10 17.72 11.77
C ILE A 117 9.91 17.32 12.64
N VAL A 118 9.09 16.39 12.16
CA VAL A 118 7.93 15.93 12.93
C VAL A 118 8.34 15.20 14.20
N SER A 119 7.64 15.50 15.30
CA SER A 119 7.92 14.89 16.60
C SER A 119 7.50 13.42 16.66
N ILE A 120 8.32 12.58 17.29
CA ILE A 120 7.99 11.17 17.54
C ILE A 120 6.74 11.09 18.42
N GLY A 121 5.79 10.23 18.06
CA GLY A 121 4.49 10.08 18.71
C GLY A 121 3.39 10.99 18.14
N ALA A 122 3.72 11.95 17.25
CA ALA A 122 2.73 12.77 16.56
C ALA A 122 1.82 11.90 15.67
N THR A 123 0.54 12.29 15.60
CA THR A 123 -0.44 11.62 14.73
C THR A 123 -0.59 12.45 13.46
N VAL A 124 -0.13 11.88 12.35
CA VAL A 124 -0.05 12.55 11.05
C VAL A 124 -1.12 12.03 10.09
N HIS A 125 -1.69 12.94 9.31
CA HIS A 125 -2.69 12.67 8.29
C HIS A 125 -2.19 13.12 6.92
N GLU A 126 -2.94 12.76 5.87
CA GLU A 126 -2.65 13.15 4.50
C GLU A 126 -2.40 14.67 4.37
N GLY A 127 -1.28 15.04 3.76
CA GLY A 127 -0.89 16.42 3.49
C GLY A 127 -0.19 17.15 4.66
N ASP A 128 -0.10 16.53 5.83
CA ASP A 128 0.70 17.04 6.96
C ASP A 128 2.20 17.02 6.60
N ILE A 129 2.93 17.96 7.18
CA ILE A 129 4.37 18.13 6.93
C ILE A 129 5.13 17.19 7.86
N LEU A 130 5.92 16.29 7.27
CA LEU A 130 6.82 15.40 8.01
C LEU A 130 8.18 16.05 8.24
N VAL A 131 8.68 16.77 7.23
CA VAL A 131 9.96 17.48 7.30
C VAL A 131 9.80 18.79 6.53
N GLY A 132 9.92 19.90 7.24
CA GLY A 132 9.97 21.25 6.70
C GLY A 132 11.27 21.49 5.95
N LYS A 133 11.20 21.67 4.63
CA LYS A 133 12.36 21.89 3.77
C LYS A 133 12.12 23.11 2.88
N ILE A 134 13.12 23.97 2.81
CA ILE A 134 13.13 25.14 1.94
C ILE A 134 14.29 25.06 0.95
N THR A 135 14.00 25.41 -0.31
CA THR A 135 14.98 25.47 -1.39
C THR A 135 15.12 26.93 -1.84
N PRO A 136 16.35 27.48 -1.95
CA PRO A 136 16.57 28.81 -2.52
C PRO A 136 16.00 28.90 -3.93
N LYS A 137 15.28 29.98 -4.23
CA LYS A 137 14.81 30.27 -5.59
C LYS A 137 15.90 31.03 -6.34
N GLY A 138 16.02 30.75 -7.64
CA GLY A 138 16.80 31.63 -8.51
C GLY A 138 16.09 32.98 -8.66
N GLU A 139 16.82 34.02 -9.06
CA GLU A 139 16.24 35.29 -9.48
C GLU A 139 15.45 35.10 -10.79
N THR A 140 14.24 34.55 -10.69
CA THR A 140 13.27 34.62 -11.78
C THR A 140 12.65 36.01 -11.76
N GLU A 141 12.70 36.72 -12.89
CA GLU A 141 11.95 37.97 -13.04
C GLU A 141 10.46 37.68 -12.80
N LEU A 142 9.89 38.29 -11.76
CA LEU A 142 8.46 38.23 -11.49
C LEU A 142 7.69 38.75 -12.70
N THR A 143 6.61 38.05 -13.08
CA THR A 143 5.74 38.53 -14.16
C THR A 143 5.11 39.88 -13.78
N PRO A 144 4.66 40.70 -14.75
CA PRO A 144 3.97 41.96 -14.45
C PRO A 144 2.81 41.82 -13.45
N GLU A 145 2.07 40.69 -13.50
CA GLU A 145 0.97 40.35 -12.59
C GLU A 145 1.48 40.07 -11.18
N GLU A 146 2.53 39.27 -11.04
CA GLU A 146 3.15 38.96 -9.75
C GLU A 146 3.77 40.20 -9.12
N ARG A 147 4.42 41.06 -9.92
CA ARG A 147 4.94 42.36 -9.49
C ARG A 147 3.83 43.27 -8.97
N LEU A 148 2.68 43.30 -9.66
CA LEU A 148 1.52 44.07 -9.22
C LEU A 148 0.93 43.52 -7.91
N LEU A 149 0.78 42.20 -7.80
CA LEU A 149 0.31 41.56 -6.58
C LEU A 149 1.23 41.87 -5.40
N GLN A 150 2.54 41.81 -5.61
CA GLN A 150 3.53 42.16 -4.59
C GLN A 150 3.42 43.64 -4.19
N ALA A 151 3.22 44.55 -5.14
CA ALA A 151 3.05 45.98 -4.86
C ALA A 151 1.76 46.28 -4.06
N ILE A 152 0.69 45.48 -4.25
CA ILE A 152 -0.59 45.64 -3.56
C ILE A 152 -0.55 45.06 -2.15
N PHE A 153 -0.07 43.82 -2.00
CA PHE A 153 -0.13 43.09 -0.73
C PHE A 153 1.09 43.31 0.16
N GLY A 154 2.18 43.86 -0.38
CA GLY A 154 3.40 44.15 0.38
C GLY A 154 4.09 42.91 0.94
N ASP A 155 3.64 41.71 0.57
CA ASP A 155 4.32 40.46 0.89
C ASP A 155 5.65 40.46 0.16
N THR A 156 6.73 40.70 0.89
CA THR A 156 8.08 40.38 0.41
C THR A 156 8.09 38.88 0.19
N ALA A 157 8.00 38.45 -1.07
CA ALA A 157 8.16 37.05 -1.43
C ALA A 157 9.49 36.58 -0.84
N LYS A 158 9.45 35.70 0.17
CA LYS A 158 10.68 35.10 0.70
C LYS A 158 11.39 34.42 -0.48
N ASP A 159 12.69 34.62 -0.60
CA ASP A 159 13.55 34.09 -1.69
C ASP A 159 13.68 32.56 -1.70
N VAL A 160 12.78 31.86 -1.01
CA VAL A 160 12.80 30.43 -0.79
C VAL A 160 11.46 29.81 -1.19
N LYS A 161 11.52 28.57 -1.67
CA LYS A 161 10.36 27.75 -2.04
C LYS A 161 10.16 26.66 -1.00
N ASP A 162 8.91 26.38 -0.67
CA ASP A 162 8.53 25.18 0.08
C ASP A 162 8.81 23.93 -0.76
N SER A 163 9.74 23.10 -0.30
CA SER A 163 10.09 21.78 -0.84
C SER A 163 9.95 20.69 0.23
N SER A 164 9.11 20.94 1.23
CA SER A 164 8.89 20.08 2.39
C SER A 164 8.36 18.70 2.01
N LEU A 165 8.78 17.70 2.79
CA LEU A 165 8.24 16.36 2.72
C LEU A 165 6.85 16.35 3.36
N ARG A 166 5.83 16.01 2.58
CA ARG A 166 4.44 15.87 3.05
C ARG A 166 4.02 14.42 3.00
N LEU A 167 3.15 14.01 3.91
CA LEU A 167 2.57 12.67 3.89
C LEU A 167 1.70 12.51 2.61
N PRO A 168 1.97 11.51 1.76
CA PRO A 168 1.27 11.35 0.49
C PRO A 168 -0.19 10.91 0.68
N GLY A 169 -0.97 11.04 -0.39
CA GLY A 169 -2.41 10.79 -0.37
C GLY A 169 -2.79 9.37 0.05
N GLY A 170 -3.77 9.26 0.97
CA GLY A 170 -4.25 7.98 1.50
C GLY A 170 -3.35 7.30 2.54
N ALA A 171 -2.27 7.96 2.99
CA ALA A 171 -1.45 7.49 4.11
C ALA A 171 -1.78 8.27 5.40
N GLY A 172 -1.63 7.62 6.54
CA GLY A 172 -1.87 8.21 7.86
C GLY A 172 -1.35 7.30 8.95
N GLY A 173 -1.02 7.85 10.12
CA GLY A 173 -0.53 7.04 11.22
C GLY A 173 0.14 7.82 12.31
N LYS A 174 0.96 7.12 13.11
CA LYS A 174 1.78 7.72 14.14
C LYS A 174 3.24 7.66 13.76
N VAL A 175 3.95 8.76 13.96
CA VAL A 175 5.40 8.77 13.82
C VAL A 175 5.99 7.93 14.94
N VAL A 176 6.72 6.87 14.57
CA VAL A 176 7.34 5.94 15.53
C VAL A 176 8.83 6.17 15.69
N ASP A 177 9.49 6.64 14.64
CA ASP A 177 10.93 6.83 14.64
C ASP A 177 11.35 7.84 13.57
N VAL A 178 12.50 8.48 13.78
CA VAL A 178 13.11 9.42 12.84
C VAL A 178 14.61 9.18 12.85
N HIS A 179 15.17 8.82 11.69
CA HIS A 179 16.61 8.70 11.50
C HIS A 179 17.12 9.88 10.68
N ILE A 180 18.14 10.55 11.19
CA ILE A 180 18.84 11.65 10.52
C ILE A 180 20.24 11.15 10.20
N PHE A 181 20.61 11.20 8.93
CA PHE A 181 21.96 10.88 8.45
C PHE A 181 22.62 12.16 7.98
N ASP A 182 23.84 12.42 8.42
CA ASP A 182 24.57 13.65 8.11
C ASP A 182 25.97 13.32 7.57
N ARG A 183 26.30 13.87 6.40
CA ARG A 183 27.61 13.67 5.79
C ARG A 183 28.75 14.16 6.69
N SER A 184 28.51 15.18 7.50
CA SER A 184 29.53 15.72 8.41
C SER A 184 29.85 14.79 9.58
N GLU A 185 28.94 13.88 9.93
CA GLU A 185 29.12 12.85 10.97
C GLU A 185 29.78 11.57 10.44
N GLY A 186 30.05 11.51 9.12
CA GLY A 186 30.72 10.38 8.48
C GLY A 186 29.78 9.39 7.80
N ASP A 187 28.49 9.70 7.67
CA ASP A 187 27.54 8.86 6.96
C ASP A 187 27.78 8.86 5.44
N GLU A 188 27.68 7.68 4.83
CA GLU A 188 27.75 7.52 3.39
C GLU A 188 26.43 7.96 2.72
N LEU A 189 26.43 9.20 2.20
CA LEU A 189 25.29 9.78 1.49
C LEU A 189 25.57 9.97 -0.01
N PRO A 190 24.53 9.89 -0.88
CA PRO A 190 24.68 10.14 -2.33
C PRO A 190 25.30 11.51 -2.63
N THR A 191 26.10 11.60 -3.70
CA THR A 191 26.79 12.84 -4.09
C THR A 191 25.82 14.03 -4.15
N GLY A 192 26.21 15.16 -3.56
CA GLY A 192 25.36 16.37 -3.49
C GLY A 192 24.34 16.39 -2.34
N VAL A 193 24.09 15.28 -1.65
CA VAL A 193 23.23 15.22 -0.46
C VAL A 193 24.05 15.54 0.80
N ILE A 194 23.67 16.58 1.54
CA ILE A 194 24.33 16.98 2.79
C ILE A 194 23.77 16.17 3.96
N LYS A 195 22.44 16.06 4.01
CA LYS A 195 21.69 15.41 5.10
C LYS A 195 20.54 14.62 4.49
N GLN A 196 20.25 13.45 5.03
CA GLN A 196 19.10 12.64 4.66
C GLN A 196 18.25 12.35 5.90
N ILE A 197 16.96 12.66 5.83
CA ILE A 197 16.03 12.46 6.95
C ILE A 197 15.03 11.38 6.55
N LYS A 198 14.93 10.32 7.36
CA LYS A 198 13.98 9.23 7.20
C LYS A 198 12.98 9.25 8.36
N VAL A 199 11.71 9.43 8.04
CA VAL A 199 10.60 9.43 9.01
C VAL A 199 9.84 8.12 8.88
N PHE A 200 9.71 7.37 9.97
CA PHE A 200 8.96 6.14 10.04
C PHE A 200 7.56 6.40 10.61
N VAL A 201 6.54 6.06 9.85
CA VAL A 201 5.14 6.21 10.24
C VAL A 201 4.50 4.84 10.33
N ALA A 202 4.01 4.49 11.52
CA ALA A 202 3.28 3.26 11.75
C ALA A 202 1.77 3.47 11.63
N GLN A 203 1.10 2.57 10.93
CA GLN A 203 -0.34 2.54 10.75
C GLN A 203 -0.88 1.17 11.15
N THR A 204 -1.93 1.17 11.97
CA THR A 204 -2.73 -0.05 12.22
C THR A 204 -3.76 -0.20 11.11
N ARG A 205 -3.65 -1.29 10.34
CA ARG A 205 -4.57 -1.65 9.26
C ARG A 205 -5.60 -2.63 9.78
N LYS A 206 -6.81 -2.14 10.00
CA LYS A 206 -7.96 -2.97 10.37
C LYS A 206 -8.50 -3.74 9.17
N VAL A 207 -9.38 -4.71 9.41
CA VAL A 207 -10.12 -5.36 8.33
C VAL A 207 -11.14 -4.41 7.75
N GLN A 208 -11.15 -4.27 6.43
CA GLN A 208 -12.12 -3.45 5.70
C GLN A 208 -12.64 -4.15 4.45
N VAL A 209 -13.76 -3.62 3.92
CA VAL A 209 -14.31 -4.05 2.63
C VAL A 209 -13.28 -3.76 1.53
N GLY A 210 -13.01 -4.76 0.69
CA GLY A 210 -11.98 -4.71 -0.34
C GLY A 210 -10.68 -5.44 0.03
N ASP A 211 -10.44 -5.74 1.31
CA ASP A 211 -9.30 -6.55 1.71
C ASP A 211 -9.44 -8.00 1.22
N LYS A 212 -8.31 -8.65 0.95
CA LYS A 212 -8.29 -10.01 0.42
C LYS A 212 -7.93 -11.03 1.50
N PHE A 213 -8.75 -12.07 1.60
CA PHE A 213 -8.57 -13.21 2.50
C PHE A 213 -8.33 -14.48 1.69
N ALA A 214 -7.67 -15.45 2.32
CA ALA A 214 -7.46 -16.77 1.74
C ALA A 214 -7.46 -17.87 2.80
N GLY A 215 -8.00 -19.03 2.46
CA GLY A 215 -7.73 -20.28 3.18
C GLY A 215 -6.50 -20.99 2.60
N ARG A 216 -6.03 -22.01 3.33
CA ARG A 216 -4.84 -22.81 2.94
C ARG A 216 -5.07 -23.65 1.68
N HIS A 217 -6.32 -23.93 1.34
CA HIS A 217 -6.73 -24.76 0.20
C HIS A 217 -6.96 -23.96 -1.10
N GLY A 218 -6.43 -22.74 -1.19
CA GLY A 218 -6.48 -21.92 -2.40
C GLY A 218 -7.81 -21.19 -2.62
N ASN A 219 -8.78 -21.32 -1.71
CA ASN A 219 -9.96 -20.46 -1.68
C ASN A 219 -9.51 -19.04 -1.33
N LYS A 220 -9.66 -18.10 -2.27
CA LYS A 220 -9.28 -16.70 -2.12
C LYS A 220 -10.50 -15.86 -2.38
N GLY A 221 -10.68 -14.81 -1.59
CA GLY A 221 -11.84 -13.96 -1.74
C GLY A 221 -11.61 -12.55 -1.22
N VAL A 222 -12.40 -11.61 -1.73
CA VAL A 222 -12.39 -10.22 -1.30
C VAL A 222 -13.55 -10.00 -0.36
N VAL A 223 -13.31 -9.30 0.75
CA VAL A 223 -14.37 -8.93 1.69
C VAL A 223 -15.32 -7.98 0.98
N SER A 224 -16.55 -8.42 0.72
CA SER A 224 -17.58 -7.61 0.06
C SER A 224 -18.43 -6.84 1.05
N ARG A 225 -18.63 -7.42 2.24
CA ARG A 225 -19.44 -6.82 3.30
C ARG A 225 -18.98 -7.26 4.68
N ILE A 226 -18.97 -6.30 5.60
CA ILE A 226 -18.87 -6.55 7.04
C ILE A 226 -20.30 -6.43 7.61
N VAL A 227 -20.79 -7.51 8.20
CA VAL A 227 -22.19 -7.63 8.67
C VAL A 227 -22.22 -7.60 10.20
N PRO A 228 -23.12 -6.83 10.83
CA PRO A 228 -23.28 -6.84 12.28
C PRO A 228 -23.53 -8.25 12.82
N SER A 229 -22.92 -8.58 13.96
CA SER A 229 -23.01 -9.91 14.58
C SER A 229 -24.45 -10.39 14.84
N GLU A 230 -25.38 -9.46 15.06
CA GLU A 230 -26.80 -9.68 15.26
C GLU A 230 -27.54 -10.10 13.96
N ASP A 231 -27.05 -9.68 12.80
CA ASP A 231 -27.63 -10.02 11.50
C ASP A 231 -27.01 -11.29 10.89
N MET A 232 -25.90 -11.77 11.46
CA MET A 232 -25.20 -12.96 10.99
C MET A 232 -26.02 -14.23 11.28
N PRO A 233 -25.96 -15.24 10.40
CA PRO A 233 -26.43 -16.58 10.72
C PRO A 233 -25.83 -17.08 12.04
N PHE A 234 -26.65 -17.74 12.86
CA PHE A 234 -26.22 -18.21 14.16
C PHE A 234 -26.64 -19.67 14.41
N LEU A 235 -25.90 -20.33 15.31
CA LEU A 235 -26.14 -21.70 15.77
C LEU A 235 -27.28 -21.74 16.80
N ALA A 236 -27.83 -22.93 17.06
CA ALA A 236 -28.89 -23.11 18.07
C ALA A 236 -28.51 -22.63 19.49
N ASP A 237 -27.21 -22.56 19.81
CA ASP A 237 -26.69 -22.04 21.08
C ASP A 237 -26.58 -20.50 21.13
N GLY A 238 -26.95 -19.81 20.04
CA GLY A 238 -26.87 -18.35 19.92
C GLY A 238 -25.54 -17.84 19.35
N THR A 239 -24.57 -18.71 19.07
CA THR A 239 -23.26 -18.28 18.55
C THR A 239 -23.37 -17.87 17.07
N PRO A 240 -23.06 -16.61 16.70
CA PRO A 240 -23.02 -16.20 15.31
C PRO A 240 -21.76 -16.71 14.61
N VAL A 241 -21.87 -16.97 13.31
CA VAL A 241 -20.74 -17.34 12.45
C VAL A 241 -19.85 -16.13 12.16
N ASP A 242 -18.55 -16.37 12.01
CA ASP A 242 -17.56 -15.30 11.77
C ASP A 242 -17.42 -14.94 10.29
N ILE A 243 -17.60 -15.92 9.40
CA ILE A 243 -17.39 -15.74 7.97
C ILE A 243 -18.36 -16.63 7.18
N ILE A 244 -18.88 -16.12 6.07
CA ILE A 244 -19.75 -16.87 5.16
C ILE A 244 -19.04 -17.03 3.83
N LEU A 245 -18.84 -18.29 3.42
CA LEU A 245 -18.21 -18.66 2.15
C LEU A 245 -19.24 -19.25 1.18
N ASN A 246 -19.04 -18.98 -0.11
CA ASN A 246 -19.90 -19.51 -1.15
C ASN A 246 -19.56 -20.98 -1.46
N PRO A 247 -20.51 -21.93 -1.32
CA PRO A 247 -20.25 -23.34 -1.61
C PRO A 247 -19.93 -23.62 -3.09
N LEU A 248 -20.38 -22.76 -4.02
CA LEU A 248 -20.15 -22.93 -5.46
C LEU A 248 -18.65 -22.86 -5.83
N GLY A 249 -17.86 -22.14 -5.03
CA GLY A 249 -16.42 -22.02 -5.21
C GLY A 249 -15.65 -23.31 -4.90
N VAL A 250 -16.26 -24.24 -4.15
CA VAL A 250 -15.65 -25.54 -3.80
C VAL A 250 -15.84 -26.54 -4.93
N THR A 251 -17.06 -26.63 -5.46
CA THR A 251 -17.43 -27.63 -6.48
C THR A 251 -16.72 -27.40 -7.80
N SER A 252 -16.50 -26.14 -8.18
CA SER A 252 -15.83 -25.79 -9.43
C SER A 252 -14.31 -25.98 -9.40
N ARG A 253 -13.69 -25.91 -8.22
CA ARG A 253 -12.22 -25.90 -8.06
C ARG A 253 -11.63 -27.19 -7.52
N MET A 254 -12.47 -28.16 -7.16
CA MET A 254 -12.07 -29.48 -6.66
C MET A 254 -11.15 -29.43 -5.42
N ASN A 255 -11.22 -28.37 -4.62
CA ASN A 255 -10.43 -28.20 -3.40
C ASN A 255 -11.23 -28.62 -2.16
N ILE A 256 -11.62 -29.90 -2.12
CA ILE A 256 -12.46 -30.48 -1.06
C ILE A 256 -11.80 -30.46 0.33
N GLY A 257 -10.47 -30.32 0.39
CA GLY A 257 -9.71 -30.25 1.63
C GLY A 257 -10.22 -29.17 2.59
N GLN A 258 -10.73 -28.05 2.09
CA GLN A 258 -11.31 -27.00 2.94
C GLN A 258 -12.54 -27.49 3.74
N VAL A 259 -13.35 -28.38 3.15
CA VAL A 259 -14.53 -28.95 3.82
C VAL A 259 -14.10 -29.96 4.87
N LEU A 260 -13.07 -30.76 4.57
CA LEU A 260 -12.48 -31.70 5.53
C LEU A 260 -11.85 -30.95 6.72
N GLU A 261 -11.14 -29.84 6.45
CA GLU A 261 -10.62 -28.93 7.46
C GLU A 261 -11.75 -28.37 8.33
N THR A 262 -12.83 -27.91 7.71
CA THR A 262 -14.01 -27.36 8.41
C THR A 262 -14.57 -28.35 9.44
N HIS A 263 -14.75 -29.61 9.02
CA HIS A 263 -15.30 -30.66 9.89
C HIS A 263 -14.35 -31.03 11.03
N LEU A 264 -13.09 -31.32 10.69
CA LEU A 264 -12.09 -31.73 11.68
C LEU A 264 -11.76 -30.59 12.65
N GLY A 265 -11.66 -29.36 12.15
CA GLY A 265 -11.40 -28.16 12.95
C GLY A 265 -12.50 -27.91 13.97
N TRP A 266 -13.77 -28.13 13.61
CA TRP A 266 -14.88 -27.95 14.55
C TRP A 266 -14.87 -28.98 15.68
N ALA A 267 -14.59 -30.24 15.35
CA ALA A 267 -14.42 -31.29 16.35
C ALA A 267 -13.23 -31.00 17.28
N ALA A 268 -12.09 -30.58 16.71
CA ALA A 268 -10.88 -30.24 17.45
C ALA A 268 -11.11 -29.09 18.43
N GLU A 269 -11.83 -28.04 18.02
CA GLU A 269 -12.17 -26.91 18.88
C GLU A 269 -13.09 -27.33 20.06
N LYS A 270 -14.15 -28.10 19.78
CA LYS A 270 -15.07 -28.59 20.84
C LYS A 270 -14.38 -29.49 21.85
N LEU A 271 -13.40 -30.28 21.39
CA LEU A 271 -12.60 -31.16 22.24
C LEU A 271 -11.43 -30.44 22.92
N GLY A 272 -11.12 -29.20 22.54
CA GLY A 272 -10.00 -28.42 23.06
C GLY A 272 -8.63 -28.98 22.68
N ILE A 273 -8.51 -29.60 21.50
CA ILE A 273 -7.27 -30.22 21.02
C ILE A 273 -6.77 -29.54 19.74
N LYS A 274 -5.45 -29.57 19.52
CA LYS A 274 -4.83 -29.25 18.23
C LYS A 274 -4.52 -30.56 17.50
N ILE A 275 -4.78 -30.62 16.20
CA ILE A 275 -4.54 -31.83 15.39
C ILE A 275 -3.53 -31.49 14.28
N ALA A 276 -2.46 -32.27 14.22
CA ALA A 276 -1.51 -32.26 13.11
C ALA A 276 -1.87 -33.39 12.14
N THR A 277 -2.18 -33.03 10.89
CA THR A 277 -2.41 -34.01 9.81
C THR A 277 -1.27 -33.92 8.80
N PRO A 278 -0.40 -34.94 8.69
CA PRO A 278 0.66 -34.97 7.69
C PRO A 278 0.11 -34.86 6.26
N ALA A 279 0.93 -34.34 5.35
CA ALA A 279 0.59 -34.35 3.93
C ALA A 279 0.61 -35.80 3.42
N LEU A 280 -0.43 -36.21 2.68
CA LEU A 280 -0.59 -37.52 2.05
C LEU A 280 -0.81 -38.72 2.99
N ASP A 281 -0.41 -38.63 4.26
CA ASP A 281 -0.67 -39.63 5.31
C ASP A 281 -1.46 -39.01 6.47
N GLY A 282 -2.61 -38.43 6.11
CA GLY A 282 -3.44 -37.62 6.99
C GLY A 282 -4.59 -38.39 7.63
N VAL A 283 -5.41 -37.66 8.38
CA VAL A 283 -6.63 -38.20 9.01
C VAL A 283 -7.65 -38.60 7.93
N GLY A 284 -8.10 -39.85 7.99
CA GLY A 284 -9.12 -40.38 7.07
C GLY A 284 -10.53 -39.87 7.36
N THR A 285 -11.44 -39.96 6.40
CA THR A 285 -12.85 -39.51 6.56
C THR A 285 -13.59 -40.24 7.68
N ASP A 286 -13.29 -41.53 7.87
CA ASP A 286 -13.91 -42.35 8.92
C ASP A 286 -13.48 -41.83 10.31
N GLN A 287 -12.20 -41.49 10.46
CA GLN A 287 -11.67 -40.90 11.69
C GLN A 287 -12.23 -39.50 11.95
N ILE A 288 -12.40 -38.66 10.91
CA ILE A 288 -13.08 -37.36 11.06
C ILE A 288 -14.50 -37.55 11.61
N THR A 289 -15.21 -38.57 11.13
CA THR A 289 -16.55 -38.91 11.60
C THR A 289 -16.54 -39.37 13.07
N GLU A 290 -15.52 -40.13 13.48
CA GLU A 290 -15.30 -40.50 14.89
C GLU A 290 -15.00 -39.28 15.77
N PHE A 291 -14.19 -38.33 15.30
CA PHE A 291 -13.94 -37.08 16.02
C PHE A 291 -15.21 -36.24 16.17
N LEU A 292 -16.03 -36.13 15.12
CA LEU A 292 -17.33 -35.44 15.19
C LEU A 292 -18.25 -36.09 16.23
N LYS A 293 -18.32 -37.43 16.26
CA LYS A 293 -19.08 -38.18 17.28
C LYS A 293 -18.56 -37.92 18.69
N ALA A 294 -17.24 -37.96 18.87
CA ALA A 294 -16.62 -37.69 20.16
C ALA A 294 -16.88 -36.26 20.65
N ALA A 295 -17.03 -35.32 19.72
CA ALA A 295 -17.35 -33.91 19.99
C ALA A 295 -18.86 -33.61 20.13
N ASP A 296 -19.73 -34.62 20.08
CA ASP A 296 -21.21 -34.48 20.07
C ASP A 296 -21.72 -33.60 18.92
N LEU A 297 -21.07 -33.69 17.75
CA LEU A 297 -21.43 -32.99 16.52
C LEU A 297 -22.05 -33.95 15.48
N PRO A 298 -22.89 -33.45 14.56
CA PRO A 298 -23.46 -34.27 13.49
C PRO A 298 -22.39 -34.89 12.59
N GLU A 299 -22.54 -36.19 12.27
CA GLU A 299 -21.62 -36.94 11.40
C GLU A 299 -21.47 -36.31 10.00
N SER A 300 -22.51 -35.61 9.53
CA SER A 300 -22.52 -34.93 8.23
C SER A 300 -21.70 -33.64 8.21
N GLY A 301 -21.30 -33.11 9.38
CA GLY A 301 -20.72 -31.77 9.51
C GLY A 301 -21.71 -30.63 9.21
N LYS A 302 -23.00 -30.93 9.10
CA LYS A 302 -24.07 -29.97 8.83
C LYS A 302 -24.92 -29.74 10.07
N ILE A 303 -25.33 -28.49 10.27
CA ILE A 303 -26.21 -28.10 11.35
C ILE A 303 -27.28 -27.13 10.85
N GLN A 304 -28.40 -27.08 11.56
CA GLN A 304 -29.43 -26.08 11.33
C GLN A 304 -28.92 -24.70 11.79
N LEU A 305 -28.83 -23.76 10.85
CA LEU A 305 -28.58 -22.34 11.13
C LEU A 305 -29.90 -21.58 11.19
N PHE A 306 -29.87 -20.45 11.91
CA PHE A 306 -30.97 -19.50 12.04
C PHE A 306 -30.55 -18.15 11.46
N ASP A 307 -31.47 -17.46 10.80
CA ASP A 307 -31.23 -16.12 10.26
C ASP A 307 -31.22 -15.10 11.41
N GLY A 308 -30.12 -14.37 11.61
CA GLY A 308 -30.00 -13.34 12.64
C GLY A 308 -31.06 -12.24 12.52
N ARG A 309 -31.56 -11.98 11.31
CA ARG A 309 -32.50 -10.88 11.04
C ARG A 309 -33.96 -11.22 11.37
N THR A 310 -34.35 -12.48 11.16
CA THR A 310 -35.74 -12.93 11.35
C THR A 310 -35.90 -13.86 12.54
N GLY A 311 -34.83 -14.54 12.95
CA GLY A 311 -34.84 -15.62 13.93
C GLY A 311 -35.37 -16.95 13.38
N GLU A 312 -35.75 -17.01 12.10
CA GLU A 312 -36.28 -18.23 11.49
C GLU A 312 -35.15 -19.19 11.07
N PRO A 313 -35.37 -20.51 11.14
CA PRO A 313 -34.41 -21.49 10.63
C PRO A 313 -34.32 -21.42 9.10
N PHE A 314 -33.11 -21.55 8.55
CA PHE A 314 -32.92 -21.71 7.11
C PHE A 314 -33.54 -23.03 6.61
N SER A 315 -33.97 -23.09 5.34
CA SER A 315 -34.66 -24.26 4.77
C SER A 315 -33.86 -25.55 4.76
N HIS A 316 -32.52 -25.46 4.77
CA HIS A 316 -31.63 -26.61 4.71
C HIS A 316 -30.49 -26.47 5.74
N GLU A 317 -30.05 -27.60 6.27
CA GLU A 317 -28.86 -27.69 7.10
C GLU A 317 -27.61 -27.28 6.30
N THR A 318 -26.75 -26.51 6.95
CA THR A 318 -25.57 -25.89 6.33
C THR A 318 -24.31 -26.48 6.94
N THR A 319 -23.27 -26.66 6.12
CA THR A 319 -21.94 -27.05 6.61
C THR A 319 -21.33 -25.89 7.38
N VAL A 320 -21.01 -26.15 8.65
CA VAL A 320 -20.41 -25.18 9.56
C VAL A 320 -19.19 -25.81 10.21
N GLY A 321 -18.17 -25.00 10.52
CA GLY A 321 -17.05 -25.46 11.31
C GLY A 321 -15.88 -24.49 11.31
N MET A 322 -14.76 -24.90 11.89
CA MET A 322 -13.59 -24.04 12.04
C MET A 322 -12.64 -24.19 10.86
N VAL A 323 -12.26 -23.06 10.26
CA VAL A 323 -11.30 -23.00 9.15
C VAL A 323 -10.22 -21.98 9.49
N TYR A 324 -8.98 -22.30 9.13
CA TYR A 324 -7.87 -21.38 9.26
C TYR A 324 -7.81 -20.41 8.07
N MET A 325 -8.06 -19.12 8.35
CA MET A 325 -8.10 -18.06 7.35
C MET A 325 -6.93 -17.09 7.53
N ILE A 326 -6.41 -16.57 6.42
CA ILE A 326 -5.25 -15.67 6.36
C ILE A 326 -5.67 -14.37 5.67
N LYS A 327 -5.29 -13.22 6.26
CA LYS A 327 -5.39 -11.90 5.62
C LYS A 327 -4.15 -11.69 4.74
N LEU A 328 -4.36 -11.41 3.45
CA LEU A 328 -3.26 -11.19 2.52
C LEU A 328 -2.80 -9.73 2.55
N LEU A 329 -1.53 -9.49 2.17
CA LEU A 329 -0.97 -8.16 1.95
C LEU A 329 -1.68 -7.35 0.83
N HIS A 330 -2.65 -7.95 0.14
CA HIS A 330 -3.42 -7.29 -0.91
C HIS A 330 -4.53 -6.44 -0.30
N LEU A 331 -4.16 -5.34 0.34
CA LEU A 331 -5.08 -4.40 0.98
C LEU A 331 -5.66 -3.44 -0.06
N VAL A 332 -6.91 -3.00 0.18
CA VAL A 332 -7.59 -2.08 -0.75
C VAL A 332 -7.00 -0.67 -0.73
N GLU A 333 -6.60 -0.20 0.45
CA GLU A 333 -6.07 1.15 0.67
C GLU A 333 -4.79 1.41 -0.13
N ASP A 334 -3.99 0.36 -0.33
CA ASP A 334 -2.77 0.44 -1.13
C ASP A 334 -3.07 0.51 -2.63
N LYS A 335 -4.25 0.05 -3.08
CA LYS A 335 -4.59 -0.09 -4.50
C LYS A 335 -5.53 0.96 -5.04
N ILE A 336 -6.35 1.59 -4.20
CA ILE A 336 -7.18 2.71 -4.65
C ILE A 336 -6.27 3.85 -5.09
N HIS A 337 -6.49 4.31 -6.31
CA HIS A 337 -5.79 5.44 -6.90
C HIS A 337 -6.76 6.19 -7.80
N ALA A 338 -6.79 7.51 -7.65
CA ALA A 338 -7.57 8.39 -8.49
C ALA A 338 -6.70 9.60 -8.87
N ARG A 339 -6.89 10.07 -10.09
CA ARG A 339 -6.18 11.23 -10.64
C ARG A 339 -7.19 12.14 -11.33
N SER A 340 -7.15 13.42 -10.99
CA SER A 340 -7.79 14.48 -11.77
C SER A 340 -6.77 15.08 -12.76
N VAL A 341 -5.78 15.80 -12.24
CA VAL A 341 -4.64 16.37 -12.95
C VAL A 341 -3.37 15.94 -12.21
N GLY A 342 -2.26 15.81 -12.93
CA GLY A 342 -1.00 15.33 -12.34
C GLY A 342 0.18 15.66 -13.25
N PRO A 343 1.37 15.12 -12.94
CA PRO A 343 2.55 15.34 -13.76
C PRO A 343 2.44 14.64 -15.12
N TYR A 344 3.23 15.13 -16.06
CA TYR A 344 3.29 14.70 -17.44
C TYR A 344 4.75 14.39 -17.83
N SER A 345 4.91 13.50 -18.80
CA SER A 345 6.20 13.20 -19.42
C SER A 345 6.73 14.42 -20.17
N LEU A 346 8.03 14.67 -20.09
CA LEU A 346 8.69 15.77 -20.79
C LEU A 346 8.57 15.64 -22.31
N VAL A 347 8.78 14.44 -22.83
CA VAL A 347 8.83 14.18 -24.28
C VAL A 347 7.44 14.05 -24.87
N THR A 348 6.65 13.09 -24.38
CA THR A 348 5.37 12.73 -24.99
C THR A 348 4.21 13.60 -24.51
N GLN A 349 4.42 14.42 -23.47
CA GLN A 349 3.37 15.21 -22.81
C GLN A 349 2.19 14.39 -22.27
N GLN A 350 2.34 13.06 -22.17
CA GLN A 350 1.33 12.16 -21.62
C GLN A 350 1.39 12.12 -20.09
N PRO A 351 0.25 11.87 -19.42
CA PRO A 351 0.21 11.54 -17.99
C PRO A 351 1.27 10.51 -17.61
N LEU A 352 2.08 10.78 -16.56
CA LEU A 352 3.00 9.77 -16.03
C LEU A 352 2.25 8.53 -15.53
N GLY A 353 2.94 7.39 -15.42
CA GLY A 353 2.37 6.14 -14.92
C GLY A 353 2.61 5.93 -13.42
N GLY A 354 1.74 5.13 -12.77
CA GLY A 354 1.97 4.64 -11.42
C GLY A 354 1.45 5.54 -10.29
N LYS A 355 1.01 4.93 -9.19
CA LYS A 355 0.40 5.61 -8.03
C LYS A 355 1.36 6.62 -7.37
N ALA A 356 2.62 6.24 -7.22
CA ALA A 356 3.65 7.08 -6.55
C ALA A 356 3.87 8.42 -7.26
N GLN A 357 3.63 8.51 -8.57
CA GLN A 357 3.77 9.73 -9.36
C GLN A 357 2.44 10.43 -9.62
N HIS A 358 1.37 10.06 -8.91
CA HIS A 358 -0.01 10.48 -9.25
C HIS A 358 -0.34 10.23 -10.72
N GLY A 359 0.03 9.05 -11.21
CA GLY A 359 -0.03 8.68 -12.61
C GLY A 359 -1.43 8.48 -13.16
N GLY A 360 -1.58 8.55 -14.48
CA GLY A 360 -2.82 8.23 -15.19
C GLY A 360 -2.99 6.72 -15.37
N GLN A 361 -4.23 6.30 -15.62
CA GLN A 361 -4.51 4.93 -16.02
C GLN A 361 -4.19 4.77 -17.52
N ARG A 362 -3.51 3.68 -17.88
CA ARG A 362 -3.25 3.37 -19.29
C ARG A 362 -4.57 3.02 -19.98
N PHE A 363 -4.88 3.74 -21.05
CA PHE A 363 -5.93 3.41 -22.00
C PHE A 363 -5.27 2.72 -23.20
N GLY A 364 -5.35 1.39 -23.24
CA GLY A 364 -4.66 0.58 -24.24
C GLY A 364 -5.44 0.44 -25.54
N GLU A 365 -4.80 -0.24 -26.49
CA GLU A 365 -5.39 -0.54 -27.80
C GLU A 365 -6.70 -1.34 -27.68
N MET A 366 -6.77 -2.30 -26.75
CA MET A 366 -7.99 -3.09 -26.53
C MET A 366 -9.15 -2.22 -26.01
N GLU A 367 -8.88 -1.24 -25.15
CA GLU A 367 -9.91 -0.29 -24.69
C GLU A 367 -10.32 0.70 -25.79
N VAL A 368 -9.39 1.08 -26.67
CA VAL A 368 -9.71 1.87 -27.88
C VAL A 368 -10.69 1.10 -28.76
N TRP A 369 -10.39 -0.16 -29.09
CA TRP A 369 -11.29 -1.00 -29.89
C TRP A 369 -12.68 -1.14 -29.25
N ALA A 370 -12.75 -1.20 -27.92
CA ALA A 370 -14.03 -1.24 -27.23
C ALA A 370 -14.86 0.03 -27.52
N LEU A 371 -14.27 1.23 -27.43
CA LEU A 371 -14.97 2.48 -27.73
C LEU A 371 -15.31 2.62 -29.22
N GLU A 372 -14.44 2.16 -30.11
CA GLU A 372 -14.71 2.11 -31.55
C GLU A 372 -15.92 1.23 -31.86
N ALA A 373 -16.01 0.04 -31.25
CA ALA A 373 -17.13 -0.87 -31.41
C ALA A 373 -18.47 -0.28 -30.93
N TYR A 374 -18.45 0.55 -29.88
CA TYR A 374 -19.62 1.30 -29.43
C TYR A 374 -19.98 2.48 -30.33
N GLY A 375 -19.10 2.89 -31.26
CA GLY A 375 -19.26 4.12 -32.03
C GLY A 375 -19.12 5.39 -31.18
N ALA A 376 -18.43 5.29 -30.04
CA ALA A 376 -18.27 6.38 -29.08
C ALA A 376 -17.18 7.39 -29.52
N ALA A 377 -17.38 8.02 -30.68
CA ALA A 377 -16.37 8.85 -31.35
C ALA A 377 -15.85 10.00 -30.49
N HIS A 378 -16.73 10.77 -29.84
CA HIS A 378 -16.31 11.89 -28.98
C HIS A 378 -15.60 11.41 -27.72
N THR A 379 -16.10 10.36 -27.06
CA THR A 379 -15.45 9.77 -25.87
C THR A 379 -14.04 9.30 -26.19
N LEU A 380 -13.86 8.61 -27.33
CA LEU A 380 -12.55 8.16 -27.78
C LEU A 380 -11.65 9.35 -28.10
N GLN A 381 -12.17 10.35 -28.82
CA GLN A 381 -11.43 11.58 -29.13
C GLN A 381 -10.93 12.26 -27.85
N GLU A 382 -11.77 12.38 -26.81
CA GLU A 382 -11.37 12.96 -25.53
C GLU A 382 -10.23 12.18 -24.86
N MET A 383 -10.30 10.85 -24.86
CA MET A 383 -9.27 9.99 -24.26
C MET A 383 -7.93 10.14 -24.97
N LEU A 384 -7.94 10.30 -26.30
CA LEU A 384 -6.75 10.46 -27.14
C LEU A 384 -6.20 11.90 -27.18
N THR A 385 -6.92 12.89 -26.66
CA THR A 385 -6.54 14.32 -26.76
C THR A 385 -6.53 14.99 -25.38
N ILE A 386 -7.64 15.63 -24.99
CA ILE A 386 -7.74 16.52 -23.83
C ILE A 386 -7.51 15.83 -22.49
N LYS A 387 -7.64 14.50 -22.41
CA LYS A 387 -7.33 13.71 -21.20
C LYS A 387 -5.90 13.18 -21.17
N SER A 388 -5.13 13.40 -22.24
CA SER A 388 -3.76 12.91 -22.40
C SER A 388 -2.80 14.05 -22.75
N ASP A 389 -2.47 14.21 -24.03
CA ASP A 389 -1.31 14.95 -24.55
C ASP A 389 -1.68 16.18 -25.41
N ASP A 390 -2.96 16.53 -25.53
CA ASP A 390 -3.36 17.83 -26.07
C ASP A 390 -3.09 18.92 -25.03
N VAL A 391 -1.89 19.50 -25.05
CA VAL A 391 -1.40 20.46 -24.04
C VAL A 391 -2.30 21.69 -23.94
N ILE A 392 -2.75 22.22 -25.07
CA ILE A 392 -3.60 23.40 -25.14
C ILE A 392 -5.04 23.02 -24.76
N GLY A 393 -5.55 21.92 -25.34
CA GLY A 393 -6.91 21.46 -25.12
C GLY A 393 -7.18 21.03 -23.68
N ARG A 394 -6.23 20.37 -23.01
CA ARG A 394 -6.39 19.96 -21.59
C ARG A 394 -6.50 21.16 -20.65
N SER A 395 -5.69 22.20 -20.88
CA SER A 395 -5.70 23.42 -20.05
C SER A 395 -7.01 24.18 -20.20
N LYS A 396 -7.47 24.34 -21.46
CA LYS A 396 -8.77 24.94 -21.77
C LYS A 396 -9.94 24.10 -21.26
N ALA A 397 -9.85 22.77 -21.35
CA ALA A 397 -10.88 21.88 -20.82
C ALA A 397 -11.01 22.01 -19.30
N TYR A 398 -9.89 22.09 -18.57
CA TYR A 398 -9.91 22.34 -17.14
C TYR A 398 -10.56 23.70 -16.81
N GLU A 399 -10.17 24.76 -17.51
CA GLU A 399 -10.77 26.10 -17.35
C GLU A 399 -12.28 26.10 -17.63
N SER A 400 -12.71 25.46 -18.73
CA SER A 400 -14.12 25.31 -19.09
C SER A 400 -14.90 24.55 -18.00
N ILE A 401 -14.34 23.48 -17.44
CA ILE A 401 -14.97 22.73 -16.33
C ILE A 401 -15.14 23.61 -15.09
N VAL A 402 -14.12 24.40 -14.74
CA VAL A 402 -14.17 25.30 -13.57
C VAL A 402 -15.20 26.42 -13.77
N LYS A 403 -15.30 26.96 -14.99
CA LYS A 403 -16.26 28.03 -15.34
C LYS A 403 -17.68 27.52 -15.60
N GLY A 404 -17.84 26.22 -15.87
CA GLY A 404 -19.11 25.63 -16.31
C GLY A 404 -19.42 25.89 -17.80
N ASP A 405 -18.42 26.24 -18.59
CA ASP A 405 -18.55 26.46 -20.04
C ASP A 405 -18.45 25.13 -20.81
N PRO A 406 -19.06 25.03 -22.01
CA PRO A 406 -18.88 23.87 -22.87
C PRO A 406 -17.41 23.67 -23.27
N ILE A 407 -16.94 22.41 -23.20
CA ILE A 407 -15.58 22.04 -23.61
C ILE A 407 -15.45 22.27 -25.13
N ARG A 408 -14.41 22.99 -25.52
CA ARG A 408 -14.11 23.31 -26.92
C ARG A 408 -13.55 22.08 -27.65
N ARG A 409 -13.56 22.11 -28.99
CA ARG A 409 -13.00 21.04 -29.80
C ARG A 409 -11.51 20.84 -29.52
N PRO A 410 -11.04 19.58 -29.41
CA PRO A 410 -9.62 19.28 -29.20
C PRO A 410 -8.73 19.74 -30.35
N SER A 411 -7.46 19.96 -30.02
CA SER A 411 -6.38 20.25 -30.96
C SER A 411 -5.62 18.98 -31.35
N ILE A 412 -4.49 19.13 -32.04
CA ILE A 412 -3.67 17.99 -32.47
C ILE A 412 -2.90 17.45 -31.25
N PRO A 413 -2.93 16.13 -30.98
CA PRO A 413 -2.12 15.49 -29.94
C PRO A 413 -0.62 15.80 -30.07
N GLU A 414 0.07 16.03 -28.96
CA GLU A 414 1.51 16.28 -29.01
C GLU A 414 2.30 15.04 -29.45
N SER A 415 1.82 13.83 -29.13
CA SER A 415 2.42 12.59 -29.65
C SER A 415 2.47 12.52 -31.17
N PHE A 416 1.50 13.13 -31.87
CA PHE A 416 1.53 13.21 -33.33
C PHE A 416 2.62 14.18 -33.82
N ASN A 417 2.81 15.32 -33.14
CA ASN A 417 3.89 16.26 -33.46
C ASN A 417 5.26 15.60 -33.25
N VAL A 418 5.44 14.89 -32.12
CA VAL A 418 6.65 14.12 -31.83
C VAL A 418 6.93 13.10 -32.94
N LEU A 419 5.93 12.30 -33.34
CA LEU A 419 6.05 11.34 -34.44
C LEU A 419 6.51 12.00 -35.75
N VAL A 420 5.92 13.14 -36.12
CA VAL A 420 6.30 13.88 -37.33
C VAL A 420 7.76 14.34 -37.24
N LYS A 421 8.21 14.81 -36.08
CA LYS A 421 9.61 15.23 -35.86
C LYS A 421 10.58 14.05 -35.91
N GLU A 422 10.21 12.90 -35.36
CA GLU A 422 11.01 11.67 -35.43
C GLU A 422 11.17 11.19 -36.88
N LEU A 423 10.09 11.20 -37.67
CA LEU A 423 10.16 10.86 -39.10
C LEU A 423 11.01 11.87 -39.89
N GLN A 424 10.90 13.16 -39.59
CA GLN A 424 11.74 14.20 -40.21
C GLN A 424 13.22 14.03 -39.87
N ALA A 425 13.56 13.59 -38.66
CA ALA A 425 14.93 13.29 -38.26
C ALA A 425 15.55 12.14 -39.07
N LEU A 426 14.73 11.21 -39.58
CA LEU A 426 15.15 10.14 -40.49
C LEU A 426 15.28 10.59 -41.96
N GLY A 427 15.03 11.87 -42.26
CA GLY A 427 15.04 12.43 -43.62
C GLY A 427 13.73 12.18 -44.40
N LEU A 428 12.66 11.77 -43.72
CA LEU A 428 11.34 11.61 -44.34
C LEU A 428 10.55 12.91 -44.23
N LYS A 429 10.10 13.45 -45.36
CA LYS A 429 9.25 14.65 -45.38
C LYS A 429 7.78 14.27 -45.19
N VAL A 430 7.19 14.69 -44.08
CA VAL A 430 5.76 14.51 -43.76
C VAL A 430 5.09 15.87 -43.69
N ASP A 431 4.15 16.14 -44.60
CA ASP A 431 3.36 17.38 -44.66
C ASP A 431 1.86 17.06 -44.50
N LEU A 432 1.14 17.84 -43.68
CA LEU A 432 -0.32 17.75 -43.58
C LEU A 432 -0.97 18.50 -44.75
N LEU A 433 -1.58 17.74 -45.69
CA LEU A 433 -2.32 18.32 -46.81
C LEU A 433 -3.74 18.69 -46.39
N LYS A 434 -4.13 19.96 -46.57
CA LYS A 434 -5.53 20.39 -46.44
C LYS A 434 -6.26 20.06 -47.75
N PHE A 435 -7.18 19.10 -47.71
CA PHE A 435 -8.12 18.89 -48.82
C PHE A 435 -9.23 19.93 -48.75
N LYS A 436 -9.50 20.62 -49.87
CA LYS A 436 -10.67 21.49 -50.06
C LYS A 436 -11.89 20.60 -50.30
N ASP A 437 -12.47 20.04 -49.25
CA ASP A 437 -13.86 19.60 -49.32
C ASP A 437 -14.76 20.71 -48.73
N GLU A 438 -15.87 20.97 -49.40
CA GLU A 438 -16.89 22.00 -49.11
C GLU A 438 -17.68 21.72 -47.81
N VAL A 439 -16.97 21.46 -46.72
CA VAL A 439 -17.52 21.50 -45.37
C VAL A 439 -16.94 22.76 -44.75
N GLU A 440 -17.77 23.77 -44.53
CA GLU A 440 -17.35 24.97 -43.78
C GLU A 440 -16.70 24.50 -42.48
N PRO A 441 -15.42 24.82 -42.23
CA PRO A 441 -14.81 24.55 -40.95
C PRO A 441 -15.52 25.45 -39.95
N GLU A 442 -16.45 24.90 -39.16
CA GLU A 442 -16.83 25.53 -37.90
C GLU A 442 -15.54 25.82 -37.13
N GLU A 443 -15.28 27.11 -36.92
CA GLU A 443 -14.03 27.75 -36.49
C GLU A 443 -13.05 26.77 -35.82
N ARG A 444 -12.17 26.20 -36.62
CA ARG A 444 -10.85 25.79 -36.11
C ARG A 444 -10.14 27.10 -35.80
N VAL A 445 -9.85 27.34 -34.52
CA VAL A 445 -8.98 28.43 -34.12
C VAL A 445 -7.61 28.17 -34.73
N THR A 446 -7.36 28.73 -35.91
CA THR A 446 -6.02 29.12 -36.30
C THR A 446 -5.64 30.26 -35.37
N ILE A 447 -4.62 30.04 -34.58
CA ILE A 447 -4.00 31.10 -33.79
C ILE A 447 -3.55 32.17 -34.81
N GLU A 448 -4.15 33.36 -34.78
CA GLU A 448 -3.42 34.55 -35.21
C GLU A 448 -2.26 34.68 -34.22
N GLU A 449 -1.02 34.81 -34.73
CA GLU A 449 0.25 34.85 -33.98
C GLU A 449 0.37 36.02 -32.97
N GLY A 450 -0.74 36.61 -32.50
CA GLY A 450 -0.78 37.78 -31.63
C GLY A 450 -1.61 37.67 -30.34
N GLU A 451 -2.38 36.60 -30.10
CA GLU A 451 -3.20 36.47 -28.87
C GLU A 451 -3.04 35.12 -28.16
N VAL A 452 -1.85 34.55 -28.23
CA VAL A 452 -1.39 33.63 -27.19
C VAL A 452 -0.11 34.24 -26.70
N GLU A 453 -0.15 34.93 -25.56
CA GLU A 453 1.07 35.07 -24.80
C GLU A 453 1.57 33.64 -24.57
N PRO A 454 2.78 33.29 -25.02
CA PRO A 454 3.37 32.06 -24.56
C PRO A 454 3.41 32.21 -23.04
N VAL A 455 2.60 31.42 -22.32
CA VAL A 455 2.96 31.09 -20.95
C VAL A 455 4.28 30.37 -21.11
N GLU A 456 5.36 31.13 -20.98
CA GLU A 456 6.71 30.61 -20.98
C GLU A 456 6.78 29.63 -19.82
N LEU A 457 6.56 28.35 -20.14
CA LEU A 457 7.10 27.22 -19.41
C LEU A 457 8.63 27.13 -19.59
N ALA A 458 9.29 28.24 -19.94
CA ALA A 458 10.71 28.46 -19.78
C ALA A 458 11.01 28.74 -18.30
N ASN A 459 10.81 27.73 -17.46
CA ASN A 459 11.41 27.64 -16.13
C ASN A 459 11.58 26.17 -15.67
N ARG A 460 11.57 25.23 -16.62
CA ARG A 460 11.87 23.82 -16.35
C ARG A 460 12.94 23.20 -17.26
N ILE A 461 13.40 23.88 -18.30
CA ILE A 461 14.30 23.27 -19.31
C ILE A 461 15.75 23.77 -19.16
N GLU A 462 16.00 25.04 -18.81
CA GLU A 462 17.39 25.50 -18.62
C GLU A 462 18.04 25.00 -17.31
N ALA A 463 17.23 24.44 -16.39
CA ALA A 463 17.73 23.80 -15.17
C ALA A 463 18.21 22.35 -15.41
N GLU A 464 17.77 21.69 -16.50
CA GLU A 464 18.17 20.31 -16.81
C GLU A 464 19.29 20.22 -17.85
N GLU A 465 19.48 21.24 -18.71
CA GLU A 465 20.56 21.22 -19.71
C GLU A 465 21.99 21.35 -19.13
N ASN A 466 22.14 21.71 -17.84
CA ASN A 466 23.45 21.83 -17.19
C ASN A 466 23.69 20.80 -16.07
N GLU A 467 22.93 19.70 -16.04
CA GLU A 467 23.13 18.60 -15.07
C GLU A 467 23.37 17.20 -15.66
N GLU A 468 23.32 16.97 -16.97
CA GLU A 468 23.71 15.66 -17.53
C GLU A 468 25.18 15.60 -17.96
N GLY A 469 26.04 15.67 -16.94
CA GLY A 469 27.42 15.19 -16.97
C GLY A 469 27.60 14.04 -15.98
N ALA A 470 26.66 13.10 -15.90
CA ALA A 470 26.77 11.90 -15.08
C ALA A 470 26.26 10.69 -15.86
N THR A 471 27.20 9.82 -16.20
CA THR A 471 26.98 8.51 -16.79
C THR A 471 25.95 7.70 -16.01
N VAL A 472 24.87 7.30 -16.67
CA VAL A 472 23.99 6.20 -16.25
C VAL A 472 24.85 4.92 -16.16
N PRO A 473 24.99 4.25 -15.01
CA PRO A 473 25.51 2.89 -14.99
C PRO A 473 24.46 1.99 -15.65
N ASP A 474 24.91 1.18 -16.61
CA ASP A 474 24.12 0.26 -17.43
C ASP A 474 22.99 -0.43 -16.64
N GLU A 475 21.79 -0.38 -17.22
CA GLU A 475 20.67 -1.22 -16.81
C GLU A 475 21.06 -2.70 -16.85
N ASP A 476 20.79 -3.39 -15.75
CA ASP A 476 20.78 -4.84 -15.66
C ASP A 476 19.96 -5.42 -16.80
N LYS A 477 20.67 -6.06 -17.74
CA LYS A 477 20.08 -6.99 -18.69
C LYS A 477 19.39 -8.08 -17.89
N ILE A 478 18.08 -8.17 -18.02
CA ILE A 478 17.32 -9.39 -17.73
C ILE A 478 17.90 -10.48 -18.65
N SER A 479 18.82 -11.28 -18.12
CA SER A 479 19.19 -12.55 -18.72
C SER A 479 18.19 -13.59 -18.24
N GLU A 480 17.33 -14.03 -19.15
CA GLU A 480 16.76 -15.37 -19.10
C GLU A 480 17.91 -16.37 -18.97
N MET A 481 18.08 -16.98 -17.80
CA MET A 481 18.92 -18.16 -17.63
C MET A 481 18.04 -19.36 -17.35
N THR A 482 17.99 -20.20 -18.38
CA THR A 482 17.54 -21.58 -18.41
C THR A 482 18.25 -22.44 -17.37
N ASP A 483 17.51 -23.45 -16.89
CA ASP A 483 17.99 -24.59 -16.14
C ASP A 483 19.29 -25.16 -16.73
N GLU A 484 20.35 -25.21 -15.92
CA GLU A 484 21.45 -26.20 -15.91
C GLU A 484 22.67 -25.58 -15.20
N GLN A 485 22.77 -25.79 -13.87
CA GLN A 485 24.05 -25.95 -13.16
C GLN A 485 23.80 -26.35 -11.69
N ASP A 486 23.32 -27.57 -11.51
CA ASP A 486 23.72 -28.41 -10.38
C ASP A 486 25.15 -28.88 -10.66
N GLN A 487 26.14 -28.36 -9.94
CA GLN A 487 27.32 -29.08 -9.43
C GLN A 487 28.38 -28.10 -8.88
N ALA A 488 28.90 -28.46 -7.70
CA ALA A 488 30.11 -27.98 -7.06
C ALA A 488 30.03 -26.69 -6.21
N LEU A 489 29.46 -26.83 -5.01
CA LEU A 489 30.06 -26.22 -3.81
C LEU A 489 30.27 -27.32 -2.77
N GLY A 490 31.55 -27.56 -2.49
CA GLY A 490 32.03 -28.63 -1.61
C GLY A 490 31.69 -28.39 -0.14
N GLU A 491 31.44 -29.50 0.54
CA GLU A 491 31.26 -29.64 1.97
C GLU A 491 32.47 -29.09 2.75
N PRO A 492 32.25 -28.39 3.88
CA PRO A 492 33.09 -28.54 5.04
C PRO A 492 32.41 -29.55 5.97
N ASP A 493 32.63 -30.84 5.70
CA ASP A 493 32.41 -31.90 6.67
C ASP A 493 33.63 -31.94 7.59
N ASP A 494 33.54 -31.25 8.73
CA ASP A 494 33.94 -31.74 10.04
C ASP A 494 33.80 -30.64 11.10
N GLU A 495 33.34 -31.04 12.30
CA GLU A 495 33.18 -30.25 13.52
C GLU A 495 31.87 -29.47 13.79
N VAL A 496 30.68 -30.10 13.69
CA VAL A 496 29.65 -29.93 14.75
C VAL A 496 28.79 -31.20 14.91
N LYS A 497 29.39 -32.28 15.42
CA LYS A 497 28.63 -33.36 16.11
C LYS A 497 29.26 -33.60 17.48
N LYS A 498 29.04 -32.66 18.40
CA LYS A 498 29.10 -32.96 19.84
C LYS A 498 27.67 -33.22 20.33
N GLY A 499 27.52 -34.39 20.94
CA GLY A 499 26.27 -34.93 21.42
C GLY A 499 25.45 -33.92 22.22
N ILE A 500 24.14 -34.01 22.03
CA ILE A 500 23.16 -33.43 22.95
C ILE A 500 23.25 -34.28 24.23
N GLU A 501 24.09 -33.87 25.16
CA GLU A 501 23.98 -34.29 26.56
C GLU A 501 22.78 -33.56 27.18
N GLU A 502 21.92 -34.32 27.87
CA GLU A 502 20.80 -33.80 28.65
C GLU A 502 21.33 -32.83 29.72
N GLY A 503 21.17 -31.53 29.47
CA GLY A 503 21.62 -30.46 30.36
C GLY A 503 20.59 -30.14 31.46
N GLU A 504 21.10 -29.85 32.65
CA GLU A 504 20.35 -29.44 33.83
C GLU A 504 19.48 -28.19 33.59
N MET A 505 18.35 -28.12 34.29
CA MET A 505 17.44 -26.96 34.22
C MET A 505 18.11 -25.71 34.81
N VAL A 506 18.14 -24.63 34.03
CA VAL A 506 18.64 -23.31 34.46
C VAL A 506 17.45 -22.36 34.69
N GLU A 507 17.57 -21.48 35.68
CA GLU A 507 16.56 -20.47 35.96
C GLU A 507 16.71 -19.26 35.02
N ALA A 508 15.60 -18.76 34.48
CA ALA A 508 15.60 -17.54 33.68
C ALA A 508 15.81 -16.30 34.58
N THR A 509 17.03 -15.75 34.58
CA THR A 509 17.45 -14.63 35.45
C THR A 509 17.38 -13.24 34.79
N GLY A 510 16.68 -13.10 33.66
CA GLY A 510 16.55 -11.81 32.96
C GLY A 510 15.65 -10.82 33.70
N GLU A 511 16.05 -9.56 33.76
CA GLU A 511 15.19 -8.44 34.18
C GLU A 511 14.21 -8.12 33.06
N THR A 512 12.97 -7.80 33.41
CA THR A 512 11.95 -7.46 32.41
C THR A 512 12.10 -6.01 31.98
N GLN A 513 11.78 -5.66 30.72
CA GLN A 513 11.80 -4.26 30.25
C GLN A 513 10.94 -3.31 31.10
N LYS A 514 9.99 -3.85 31.86
CA LYS A 514 9.16 -3.10 32.80
C LYS A 514 9.92 -2.71 34.07
N GLU A 515 10.82 -3.58 34.54
CA GLU A 515 11.74 -3.31 35.66
C GLU A 515 12.81 -2.30 35.21
N GLU A 516 13.36 -2.41 33.98
CA GLU A 516 14.30 -1.42 33.43
C GLU A 516 13.67 -0.01 33.26
N MET A 517 12.40 0.06 32.86
CA MET A 517 11.68 1.34 32.77
C MET A 517 11.33 1.94 34.14
N GLU A 518 11.09 1.11 35.17
CA GLU A 518 10.85 1.59 36.53
C GLU A 518 12.15 2.11 37.18
N ASP A 519 13.28 1.47 36.92
CA ASP A 519 14.59 1.92 37.40
C ASP A 519 15.07 3.22 36.72
N ALA A 520 14.75 3.40 35.44
CA ALA A 520 15.01 4.64 34.69
C ALA A 520 14.14 5.84 35.14
N VAL A 521 13.07 5.61 35.90
CA VAL A 521 12.14 6.63 36.40
C VAL A 521 12.29 6.86 37.92
N SER A 522 13.13 6.06 38.60
CA SER A 522 13.39 6.21 40.03
C SER A 522 14.22 7.46 40.35
N GLU A 523 13.92 8.15 41.46
CA GLU A 523 14.62 9.39 41.86
C GLU A 523 16.13 9.18 42.13
N GLU A 524 16.58 7.95 42.38
CA GLU A 524 17.99 7.61 42.64
C GLU A 524 18.86 7.64 41.37
N SER A 525 18.30 7.43 40.17
CA SER A 525 19.06 7.45 38.91
C SER A 525 19.22 8.86 38.31
N LEU A 526 18.46 9.84 38.80
CA LEU A 526 18.60 11.26 38.42
C LEU A 526 19.68 12.02 39.22
N GLU A 527 20.11 11.51 40.38
CA GLU A 527 21.16 12.15 41.19
C GLU A 527 22.59 11.76 40.77
N ASN A 528 22.76 10.77 39.89
CA ASN A 528 24.06 10.28 39.42
C ASN A 528 24.29 10.44 37.90
N ALA A 529 23.54 11.31 37.22
CA ALA A 529 23.75 11.69 35.82
C ALA A 529 24.29 13.11 35.67
#